data_AF-L2FH27-F1
#
_entry.id   AF-L2FH27-F1
#
_cell.length_a   1.000
_cell.length_b   1.000
_cell.length_c   1.000
_cell.angle_alpha   90.00
_cell.angle_beta   90.00
_cell.angle_gamma   90.00
#
_symmetry.space_group_name_H-M   'P 1'
#
loop_
_entity.id
_entity.type
_entity.pdbx_description
1 polymer ?
#
loop_
_entity_poly.entity_id
_entity_poly.type
_entity_poly.pdbx_seq_one_letter_code
_entity_poly.pdbx_strand_id
1 'polypeptide(L)'
;MWLINTKTLRLEQIVDPSSVDYAILSHTWGDDEVSFKDMKRLSKAKKKTGFVKIAKTCKLALKQDLRYAWIDTCCIDKTSSAELSEAINAMFVWYRTSAICFVWLDDLAPSSSAFKIMSHSKKFYDISQMASCKWFSRGWTLQELIAPANIRFYDASWNFRFTKENNVSTLATITTIDVDVLKMIKRLKDVLVAVKMSWAANRETTRPEDIAYCLLGIFDINMPMLYGEGEKAFYRLQENIVNLHSDTSIFAWLAPFRPPLPTQSFRGLFATSPQQFASSGHISRGVFAMRPDMGLENKGIRLNVDIYTIPRS
;
A
#
# COMPACT_ATOMS: atom_id res chain seq x y z
N MET A 1 -6.62 -9.95 -16.17
CA MET A 1 -6.05 -8.60 -15.93
C MET A 1 -6.01 -7.82 -17.24
N TRP A 2 -6.40 -6.55 -17.27
CA TRP A 2 -6.19 -5.70 -18.45
C TRP A 2 -4.84 -4.98 -18.38
N LEU A 3 -4.11 -4.94 -19.49
CA LEU A 3 -2.83 -4.25 -19.61
C LEU A 3 -2.85 -3.28 -20.80
N ILE A 4 -2.07 -2.21 -20.72
CA ILE A 4 -1.84 -1.28 -21.82
C ILE A 4 -0.68 -1.79 -22.65
N ASN A 5 -0.89 -2.03 -23.93
CA ASN A 5 0.19 -2.25 -24.87
C ASN A 5 0.98 -0.95 -25.06
N THR A 6 2.26 -0.97 -24.70
CA THR A 6 3.07 0.25 -24.59
C THR A 6 3.36 0.91 -25.93
N LYS A 7 3.26 0.17 -27.06
CA LYS A 7 3.42 0.69 -28.43
C LYS A 7 2.12 1.28 -28.97
N THR A 8 0.99 0.59 -28.78
CA THR A 8 -0.29 0.98 -29.38
C THR A 8 -1.17 1.84 -28.46
N LEU A 9 -0.87 1.86 -27.16
CA LEU A 9 -1.65 2.48 -26.08
C LEU A 9 -3.08 1.93 -25.96
N ARG A 10 -3.33 0.72 -26.49
CA ARG A 10 -4.63 0.05 -26.37
C ARG A 10 -4.62 -0.90 -25.18
N LEU A 11 -5.80 -1.12 -24.59
CA LEU A 11 -6.01 -2.14 -23.58
C LEU A 11 -6.10 -3.52 -24.23
N GLU A 12 -5.40 -4.49 -23.66
CA GLU A 12 -5.42 -5.91 -24.02
C GLU A 12 -5.76 -6.72 -22.76
N GLN A 13 -6.68 -7.68 -22.89
CA GLN A 13 -7.00 -8.59 -21.79
C GLN A 13 -5.98 -9.73 -21.76
N ILE A 14 -5.29 -9.86 -20.64
CA ILE A 14 -4.37 -10.97 -20.39
C ILE A 14 -5.05 -11.93 -19.43
N VAL A 15 -5.24 -13.18 -19.89
CA VAL A 15 -5.89 -14.26 -19.13
C VAL A 15 -4.97 -14.73 -18.00
N ASP A 16 -3.70 -14.97 -18.31
CA ASP A 16 -2.67 -15.34 -17.34
C ASP A 16 -1.63 -14.22 -17.20
N PRO A 17 -1.74 -13.36 -16.17
CA PRO A 17 -0.78 -12.27 -15.96
C PRO A 17 0.65 -12.76 -15.68
N SER A 18 0.84 -14.01 -15.25
CA SER A 18 2.18 -14.57 -14.99
C SER A 18 2.96 -14.88 -16.28
N SER A 19 2.26 -14.94 -17.42
CA SER A 19 2.87 -15.21 -18.73
C SER A 19 3.54 -13.98 -19.38
N VAL A 20 3.41 -12.79 -18.79
CA VAL A 20 3.92 -11.54 -19.37
C VAL A 20 4.60 -10.65 -18.32
N ASP A 21 5.70 -10.02 -18.72
CA ASP A 21 6.29 -8.94 -17.94
C ASP A 21 5.61 -7.60 -18.24
N TYR A 22 5.38 -6.81 -17.21
CA TYR A 22 4.77 -5.49 -17.32
C TYR A 22 5.37 -4.50 -16.31
N ALA A 23 5.32 -3.23 -16.69
CA ALA A 23 5.54 -2.12 -15.77
C ALA A 23 4.24 -1.77 -15.04
N ILE A 24 4.33 -1.25 -13.82
CA ILE A 24 3.18 -0.77 -13.06
C ILE A 24 3.38 0.67 -12.61
N LEU A 25 2.33 1.50 -12.64
CA LEU A 25 2.38 2.88 -12.15
C LEU A 25 1.73 2.98 -10.77
N SER A 26 2.50 3.47 -9.81
CA SER A 26 2.03 3.94 -8.51
C SER A 26 2.03 5.47 -8.51
N HIS A 27 0.90 6.08 -8.12
CA HIS A 27 0.71 7.53 -8.17
C HIS A 27 -0.49 7.95 -7.31
N THR A 28 -0.63 9.25 -7.09
CA THR A 28 -1.84 9.84 -6.49
C THR A 28 -2.79 10.30 -7.59
N TRP A 29 -4.07 9.92 -7.51
CA TRP A 29 -5.06 10.33 -8.50
C TRP A 29 -5.19 11.86 -8.49
N GLY A 30 -5.23 12.43 -9.69
CA GLY A 30 -5.39 13.86 -9.90
C GLY A 30 -6.68 14.19 -10.64
N ASP A 31 -6.70 15.36 -11.27
CA ASP A 31 -7.86 15.83 -12.02
C ASP A 31 -7.96 15.16 -13.40
N ASP A 32 -9.21 14.96 -13.84
CA ASP A 32 -9.58 14.41 -15.17
C ASP A 32 -8.84 13.11 -15.54
N GLU A 33 -8.93 12.14 -14.63
CA GLU A 33 -8.39 10.80 -14.81
C GLU A 33 -8.98 10.08 -16.04
N VAL A 34 -8.12 9.34 -16.74
CA VAL A 34 -8.54 8.47 -17.85
C VAL A 34 -9.10 7.19 -17.25
N SER A 35 -10.36 6.88 -17.56
CA SER A 35 -11.03 5.65 -17.13
C SER A 35 -10.82 4.51 -18.12
N PHE A 36 -11.14 3.28 -17.70
CA PHE A 36 -11.22 2.11 -18.59
C PHE A 36 -12.10 2.35 -19.82
N LYS A 37 -13.25 3.02 -19.64
CA LYS A 37 -14.17 3.37 -20.74
C LYS A 37 -13.55 4.39 -21.70
N ASP A 38 -12.78 5.35 -21.20
CA ASP A 38 -12.12 6.34 -22.05
C ASP A 38 -11.05 5.70 -22.93
N MET A 39 -10.33 4.68 -22.42
CA MET A 39 -9.31 3.94 -23.19
C MET A 39 -9.90 3.20 -24.41
N LYS A 40 -11.18 2.83 -24.39
CA LYS A 40 -11.87 2.27 -25.56
C LYS A 40 -11.92 3.25 -26.74
N ARG A 41 -11.79 4.56 -26.47
CA ARG A 41 -11.73 5.63 -27.48
C ARG A 41 -10.47 6.47 -27.26
N LEU A 42 -9.34 5.98 -27.77
CA LEU A 42 -8.03 6.62 -27.55
C LEU A 42 -7.99 8.12 -27.92
N SER A 43 -8.76 8.55 -28.93
CA SER A 43 -8.88 9.97 -29.30
C SER A 43 -9.53 10.84 -28.22
N LYS A 44 -10.43 10.26 -27.42
CA LYS A 44 -11.03 10.91 -26.24
C LYS A 44 -10.06 10.86 -25.06
N ALA A 45 -9.46 9.70 -24.80
CA ALA A 45 -8.49 9.53 -23.71
C ALA A 45 -7.35 10.54 -23.82
N LYS A 46 -6.76 10.72 -25.02
CA LYS A 46 -5.68 11.67 -25.30
C LYS A 46 -5.97 13.14 -24.98
N LYS A 47 -7.25 13.52 -24.86
CA LYS A 47 -7.66 14.90 -24.54
C LYS A 47 -7.66 15.18 -23.04
N LYS A 48 -7.61 14.13 -22.21
CA LYS A 48 -7.63 14.25 -20.76
C LYS A 48 -6.25 14.54 -20.21
N THR A 49 -6.17 15.37 -19.17
CA THR A 49 -4.89 15.68 -18.49
C THR A 49 -4.24 14.43 -17.91
N GLY A 50 -5.05 13.51 -17.35
CA GLY A 50 -4.61 12.22 -16.84
C GLY A 50 -3.98 11.29 -17.89
N PHE A 51 -4.06 11.60 -19.19
CA PHE A 51 -3.40 10.79 -20.22
C PHE A 51 -1.88 10.94 -20.21
N VAL A 52 -1.35 12.07 -19.73
CA VAL A 52 0.09 12.36 -19.75
C VAL A 52 0.87 11.28 -19.00
N LYS A 53 0.42 10.89 -17.80
CA LYS A 53 1.06 9.83 -17.02
C LYS A 53 0.98 8.46 -17.70
N ILE A 54 -0.10 8.16 -18.44
CA ILE A 54 -0.22 6.92 -19.21
C ILE A 54 0.85 6.88 -20.28
N ALA A 55 0.96 7.96 -21.08
CA ALA A 55 1.96 8.06 -22.14
C ALA A 55 3.39 8.00 -21.59
N LYS A 56 3.67 8.67 -20.47
CA LYS A 56 4.99 8.65 -19.80
C LYS A 56 5.33 7.27 -19.25
N THR A 57 4.39 6.60 -18.59
CA THR A 57 4.55 5.23 -18.09
C THR A 57 4.86 4.27 -19.23
N CYS A 58 4.08 4.30 -20.32
CA CYS A 58 4.33 3.44 -21.49
C CYS A 58 5.70 3.73 -22.13
N LYS A 59 6.10 5.01 -22.22
CA LYS A 59 7.42 5.39 -22.73
C LYS A 59 8.55 4.88 -21.84
N LEU A 60 8.40 4.91 -20.52
CA LEU A 60 9.38 4.36 -19.58
C LEU A 60 9.43 2.83 -19.65
N ALA A 61 8.28 2.17 -19.75
CA ALA A 61 8.18 0.72 -19.91
C ALA A 61 8.87 0.24 -21.19
N LEU A 62 8.65 0.92 -22.32
CA LEU A 62 9.34 0.62 -23.58
C LEU A 62 10.86 0.73 -23.48
N LYS A 63 11.38 1.69 -22.69
CA LYS A 63 12.83 1.82 -22.45
C LYS A 63 13.41 0.71 -21.56
N GLN A 64 12.55 -0.11 -20.97
CA GLN A 64 12.93 -1.30 -20.19
C GLN A 64 12.54 -2.58 -20.95
N ASP A 65 12.27 -2.48 -22.25
CA ASP A 65 11.83 -3.58 -23.12
C ASP A 65 10.52 -4.26 -22.68
N LEU A 66 9.68 -3.54 -21.93
CA LEU A 66 8.38 -4.03 -21.47
C LEU A 66 7.29 -3.67 -22.46
N ARG A 67 6.62 -4.69 -23.00
CA ARG A 67 5.49 -4.57 -23.93
C ARG A 67 4.23 -4.06 -23.24
N TYR A 68 4.11 -4.26 -21.94
CA TYR A 68 2.89 -3.98 -21.18
C TYR A 68 3.13 -3.01 -20.03
N ALA A 69 2.11 -2.21 -19.74
CA ALA A 69 2.03 -1.36 -18.56
C ALA A 69 0.65 -1.50 -17.89
N TRP A 70 0.60 -1.39 -16.57
CA TRP A 70 -0.64 -1.36 -15.80
C TRP A 70 -0.77 -0.07 -15.01
N ILE A 71 -1.99 0.48 -15.00
CA ILE A 71 -2.37 1.71 -14.29
C ILE A 71 -3.82 1.51 -13.80
N ASP A 72 -4.03 1.53 -12.49
CA ASP A 72 -5.31 1.26 -11.82
C ASP A 72 -6.48 2.14 -12.33
N THR A 73 -6.21 3.38 -12.73
CA THR A 73 -7.26 4.29 -13.20
C THR A 73 -7.94 3.82 -14.48
N CYS A 74 -7.20 3.16 -15.36
CA CYS A 74 -7.67 2.78 -16.69
C CYS A 74 -7.55 1.30 -17.03
N CYS A 75 -6.90 0.49 -16.20
CA CYS A 75 -6.77 -0.98 -16.36
C CYS A 75 -7.77 -1.78 -15.52
N ILE A 76 -8.60 -1.11 -14.72
CA ILE A 76 -9.68 -1.72 -13.95
C ILE A 76 -11.00 -1.17 -14.47
N ASP A 77 -11.92 -2.05 -14.91
CA ASP A 77 -13.29 -1.66 -15.18
C ASP A 77 -14.08 -1.46 -13.88
N LYS A 78 -14.00 -0.24 -13.34
CA LYS A 78 -14.71 0.18 -12.12
C LYS A 78 -16.24 0.19 -12.28
N THR A 79 -16.78 -0.06 -13.48
CA THR A 79 -18.23 -0.19 -13.70
C THR A 79 -18.73 -1.61 -13.43
N SER A 80 -17.84 -2.60 -13.43
CA SER A 80 -18.11 -3.98 -13.03
C SER A 80 -17.71 -4.19 -11.58
N SER A 81 -18.70 -4.40 -10.69
CA SER A 81 -18.43 -4.67 -9.27
C SER A 81 -17.63 -5.95 -9.06
N ALA A 82 -17.86 -6.96 -9.90
CA ALA A 82 -17.09 -8.21 -9.89
C ALA A 82 -15.62 -7.96 -10.25
N GLU A 83 -15.35 -7.23 -11.34
CA GLU A 83 -13.97 -6.92 -11.76
C GLU A 83 -13.27 -6.01 -10.74
N LEU A 84 -13.98 -5.02 -10.20
CA LEU A 84 -13.44 -4.16 -9.14
C LEU A 84 -13.06 -4.96 -7.89
N SER A 85 -13.91 -5.89 -7.48
CA SER A 85 -13.66 -6.75 -6.32
C SER A 85 -12.47 -7.69 -6.55
N GLU A 86 -12.38 -8.29 -7.73
CA GLU A 86 -11.23 -9.11 -8.13
C GLU A 86 -9.94 -8.28 -8.12
N ALA A 87 -9.98 -7.09 -8.73
CA ALA A 87 -8.83 -6.22 -8.85
C ALA A 87 -8.29 -5.75 -7.49
N ILE A 88 -9.16 -5.35 -6.57
CA ILE A 88 -8.74 -4.91 -5.22
C ILE A 88 -8.08 -6.07 -4.47
N ASN A 89 -8.66 -7.27 -4.53
CA ASN A 89 -8.10 -8.46 -3.90
C ASN A 89 -6.78 -8.93 -4.52
N ALA A 90 -6.55 -8.65 -5.81
CA ALA A 90 -5.35 -9.04 -6.55
C ALA A 90 -4.26 -7.96 -6.59
N MET A 91 -4.55 -6.71 -6.21
CA MET A 91 -3.69 -5.57 -6.48
C MET A 91 -2.28 -5.73 -5.88
N PHE A 92 -2.17 -6.23 -4.64
CA PHE A 92 -0.88 -6.50 -4.02
C PHE A 92 -0.04 -7.48 -4.82
N VAL A 93 -0.66 -8.55 -5.33
CA VAL A 93 0.02 -9.54 -6.18
C VAL A 93 0.45 -8.88 -7.48
N TRP A 94 -0.39 -8.06 -8.11
CA TRP A 94 -0.04 -7.36 -9.34
C TRP A 94 1.12 -6.37 -9.17
N TYR A 95 1.22 -5.69 -8.03
CA TYR A 95 2.42 -4.90 -7.72
C TYR A 95 3.63 -5.81 -7.50
N ARG A 96 3.47 -6.89 -6.73
CA ARG A 96 4.56 -7.82 -6.40
C ARG A 96 5.17 -8.51 -7.62
N THR A 97 4.35 -8.88 -8.59
CA THR A 97 4.77 -9.60 -9.81
C THR A 97 5.13 -8.66 -10.97
N SER A 98 4.99 -7.35 -10.79
CA SER A 98 5.44 -6.39 -11.80
C SER A 98 6.96 -6.46 -11.97
N ALA A 99 7.43 -6.33 -13.21
CA ALA A 99 8.87 -6.28 -13.49
C ALA A 99 9.49 -5.00 -12.90
N ILE A 100 8.75 -3.89 -12.95
CA ILE A 100 9.15 -2.61 -12.40
C ILE A 100 7.95 -1.74 -12.02
N CYS A 101 8.03 -1.09 -10.87
CA CYS A 101 7.08 -0.08 -10.43
C CYS A 101 7.66 1.32 -10.63
N PHE A 102 6.98 2.15 -11.40
CA PHE A 102 7.27 3.57 -11.49
C PHE A 102 6.41 4.31 -10.46
N VAL A 103 7.06 5.04 -9.56
CA VAL A 103 6.37 5.96 -8.64
C VAL A 103 6.51 7.37 -9.20
N TRP A 104 5.37 8.01 -9.47
CA TRP A 104 5.34 9.40 -9.90
C TRP A 104 4.84 10.28 -8.75
N LEU A 105 5.72 11.16 -8.27
CA LEU A 105 5.44 12.16 -7.24
C LEU A 105 5.13 13.48 -7.94
N ASP A 106 3.85 13.73 -8.23
CA ASP A 106 3.37 14.89 -8.99
C ASP A 106 3.54 16.22 -8.26
N ASP A 107 3.70 16.18 -6.94
CA ASP A 107 3.94 17.31 -6.04
C ASP A 107 5.41 17.43 -5.58
N LEU A 108 6.30 16.56 -6.07
CA LEU A 108 7.74 16.73 -5.85
C LEU A 108 8.31 17.68 -6.90
N ALA A 109 8.86 18.81 -6.44
CA ALA A 109 9.45 19.79 -7.34
C ALA A 109 10.53 19.16 -8.23
N PRO A 110 10.57 19.55 -9.53
CA PRO A 110 11.62 19.09 -10.43
C PRO A 110 12.99 19.38 -9.84
N SER A 111 13.90 18.41 -9.87
CA SER A 111 15.27 18.68 -9.44
C SER A 111 15.79 19.76 -10.38
N SER A 112 16.12 20.94 -9.85
CA SER A 112 17.07 21.78 -10.56
C SER A 112 18.30 20.91 -10.77
N SER A 113 18.72 20.73 -12.01
CA SER A 113 19.93 20.00 -12.41
C SER A 113 21.22 20.64 -11.87
N ALA A 114 21.11 21.52 -10.86
CA ALA A 114 22.12 22.40 -10.31
C ALA A 114 22.37 22.18 -8.80
N PHE A 115 21.95 21.05 -8.21
CA PHE A 115 22.61 20.61 -6.98
C PHE A 115 23.99 20.09 -7.36
N LYS A 116 24.93 21.03 -7.32
CA LYS A 116 26.38 20.88 -7.43
C LYS A 116 26.79 19.51 -6.92
N ILE A 117 27.56 18.84 -7.77
CA ILE A 117 28.58 17.87 -7.40
C ILE A 117 29.47 18.57 -6.37
N MET A 118 29.09 18.50 -5.09
CA MET A 118 30.03 18.70 -4.00
C MET A 118 30.52 17.31 -3.64
N SER A 119 31.73 17.03 -4.14
CA SER A 119 32.72 16.13 -3.55
C SER A 119 32.20 14.79 -3.02
N HIS A 120 32.28 13.70 -3.80
CA HIS A 120 32.39 12.30 -3.32
C HIS A 120 31.41 11.79 -2.22
N SER A 121 30.37 12.53 -1.85
CA SER A 121 29.43 12.21 -0.77
C SER A 121 28.02 12.11 -1.33
N LYS A 122 27.30 11.04 -0.92
CA LYS A 122 25.87 10.75 -1.17
C LYS A 122 25.05 11.96 -1.63
N LYS A 123 24.32 11.84 -2.75
CA LYS A 123 23.21 12.75 -3.07
C LYS A 123 22.26 12.79 -1.87
N PHE A 124 22.29 13.86 -1.08
CA PHE A 124 21.33 14.10 -0.03
C PHE A 124 20.04 14.59 -0.69
N TYR A 125 19.00 13.77 -0.64
CA TYR A 125 17.64 14.21 -0.96
C TYR A 125 17.09 14.94 0.26
N ASP A 126 16.41 16.06 0.05
CA ASP A 126 15.66 16.71 1.14
C ASP A 126 14.52 15.77 1.57
N ILE A 127 14.75 15.08 2.69
CA ILE A 127 13.80 14.13 3.26
C ILE A 127 12.48 14.83 3.57
N SER A 128 12.53 16.10 4.01
CA SER A 128 11.33 16.87 4.36
C SER A 128 10.45 17.10 3.14
N GLN A 129 11.05 17.47 2.01
CA GLN A 129 10.31 17.65 0.76
C GLN A 129 9.68 16.34 0.28
N MET A 130 10.44 15.25 0.31
CA MET A 130 9.90 13.94 -0.07
C MET A 130 8.77 13.48 0.86
N ALA A 131 8.96 13.62 2.18
CA ALA A 131 7.96 13.24 3.18
C ALA A 131 6.65 14.04 3.04
N SER A 132 6.73 15.27 2.51
CA SER A 132 5.57 16.12 2.26
C SER A 132 4.73 15.73 1.03
N CYS A 133 5.26 14.87 0.15
CA CYS A 133 4.51 14.39 -1.01
C CYS A 133 3.29 13.58 -0.55
N LYS A 134 2.12 13.89 -1.11
CA LYS A 134 0.84 13.20 -0.84
C LYS A 134 0.95 11.69 -0.98
N TRP A 135 1.80 11.21 -1.88
CA TRP A 135 2.02 9.79 -2.09
C TRP A 135 2.36 9.03 -0.80
N PHE A 136 3.13 9.62 0.13
CA PHE A 136 3.50 8.94 1.39
C PHE A 136 2.37 8.87 2.41
N SER A 137 1.35 9.74 2.31
CA SER A 137 0.19 9.75 3.19
C SER A 137 -1.06 9.08 2.60
N ARG A 138 -1.02 8.56 1.37
CA ARG A 138 -2.17 7.82 0.79
C ARG A 138 -2.20 6.37 1.27
N GLY A 139 -3.38 5.85 1.61
CA GLY A 139 -3.55 4.47 2.07
C GLY A 139 -3.04 3.43 1.07
N TRP A 140 -3.54 3.50 -0.17
CA TRP A 140 -3.22 2.53 -1.24
C TRP A 140 -1.72 2.41 -1.54
N THR A 141 -0.97 3.51 -1.48
CA THR A 141 0.47 3.50 -1.82
C THR A 141 1.33 2.68 -0.85
N LEU A 142 0.77 2.22 0.28
CA LEU A 142 1.48 1.39 1.26
C LEU A 142 1.87 0.06 0.66
N GLN A 143 0.89 -0.63 0.07
CA GLN A 143 1.15 -1.88 -0.65
C GLN A 143 1.95 -1.63 -1.91
N GLU A 144 1.78 -0.49 -2.57
CA GLU A 144 2.53 -0.12 -3.78
C GLU A 144 4.03 0.12 -3.49
N LEU A 145 4.38 0.49 -2.26
CA LEU A 145 5.76 0.59 -1.79
C LEU A 145 6.33 -0.78 -1.38
N ILE A 146 5.53 -1.54 -0.63
CA ILE A 146 5.98 -2.78 0.00
C ILE A 146 6.07 -3.93 -1.01
N ALA A 147 5.06 -4.10 -1.86
CA ALA A 147 4.90 -5.28 -2.71
C ALA A 147 5.93 -5.43 -3.85
N PRO A 148 6.25 -4.40 -4.67
CA PRO A 148 7.14 -4.57 -5.81
C PRO A 148 8.61 -4.64 -5.39
N ALA A 149 9.39 -5.52 -6.01
CA ALA A 149 10.83 -5.61 -5.74
C ALA A 149 11.59 -4.39 -6.29
N ASN A 150 11.29 -4.01 -7.54
CA ASN A 150 11.98 -2.93 -8.25
C ASN A 150 11.10 -1.69 -8.32
N ILE A 151 11.53 -0.59 -7.69
CA ILE A 151 10.81 0.70 -7.74
C ILE A 151 11.75 1.81 -8.20
N ARG A 152 11.27 2.66 -9.10
CA ARG A 152 11.94 3.90 -9.52
C ARG A 152 11.05 5.10 -9.26
N PHE A 153 11.57 6.07 -8.53
CA PHE A 153 10.86 7.30 -8.17
C PHE A 153 11.16 8.42 -9.15
N TYR A 154 10.12 9.15 -9.54
CA TYR A 154 10.16 10.28 -10.47
C TYR A 154 9.49 11.50 -9.85
N ASP A 155 10.02 12.69 -10.14
CA ASP A 155 9.40 13.95 -9.73
C ASP A 155 8.28 14.39 -10.67
N ALA A 156 7.68 15.57 -10.40
CA ALA A 156 6.56 16.12 -11.15
C ALA A 156 6.83 16.22 -12.66
N SER A 157 8.10 16.41 -13.06
CA SER A 157 8.54 16.51 -14.46
C SER A 157 9.00 15.19 -15.07
N TRP A 158 8.76 14.05 -14.37
CA TRP A 158 9.22 12.73 -14.76
C TRP A 158 10.74 12.60 -14.83
N ASN A 159 11.48 13.38 -14.04
CA ASN A 159 12.93 13.17 -13.89
C ASN A 159 13.16 12.06 -12.86
N PHE A 160 14.03 11.12 -13.21
CA PHE A 160 14.41 10.04 -12.30
C PHE A 160 15.11 10.61 -11.06
N ARG A 161 14.67 10.18 -9.87
CA ARG A 161 15.22 10.62 -8.59
C ARG A 161 16.10 9.54 -7.98
N PHE A 162 15.52 8.38 -7.67
CA PHE A 162 16.19 7.28 -7.00
C PHE A 162 15.41 5.96 -7.18
N THR A 163 15.96 4.87 -6.66
CA THR A 163 15.34 3.53 -6.61
C THR A 163 14.98 3.17 -5.18
N LYS A 164 14.07 2.21 -4.95
CA LYS A 164 13.84 1.71 -3.57
C LYS A 164 15.14 1.19 -2.94
N GLU A 165 15.92 0.40 -3.67
CA GLU A 165 17.15 -0.23 -3.19
C GLU A 165 18.22 0.78 -2.73
N ASN A 166 18.49 1.82 -3.52
CA ASN A 166 19.53 2.79 -3.19
C ASN A 166 19.12 3.84 -2.13
N ASN A 167 17.85 3.87 -1.71
CA ASN A 167 17.33 4.89 -0.79
C ASN A 167 16.46 4.31 0.34
N VAL A 168 16.71 3.05 0.72
CA VAL A 168 15.91 2.35 1.74
C VAL A 168 15.89 3.07 3.09
N SER A 169 17.02 3.66 3.50
CA SER A 169 17.11 4.38 4.79
C SER A 169 16.17 5.59 4.82
N THR A 170 16.13 6.39 3.76
CA THR A 170 15.20 7.53 3.67
C THR A 170 13.75 7.07 3.64
N LEU A 171 13.45 6.01 2.88
CA LEU A 171 12.10 5.44 2.83
C LEU A 171 11.67 4.91 4.21
N ALA A 172 12.56 4.23 4.93
CA ALA A 172 12.31 3.75 6.29
C ALA A 172 12.04 4.92 7.26
N THR A 173 12.81 6.01 7.17
CA THR A 173 12.59 7.21 7.98
C THR A 173 11.22 7.84 7.73
N ILE A 174 10.81 7.96 6.45
CA ILE A 174 9.53 8.59 6.11
C ILE A 174 8.34 7.70 6.49
N THR A 175 8.47 6.39 6.26
CA THR A 175 7.33 5.46 6.33
C THR A 175 7.26 4.67 7.62
N THR A 176 8.31 4.71 8.45
CA THR A 176 8.51 3.88 9.65
C THR A 176 8.58 2.37 9.38
N ILE A 177 8.66 1.97 8.10
CA ILE A 177 8.79 0.57 7.70
C ILE A 177 10.24 0.14 7.89
N ASP A 178 10.43 -1.01 8.52
CA ASP A 178 11.73 -1.63 8.74
C ASP A 178 12.50 -1.81 7.41
N VAL A 179 13.80 -1.49 7.45
CA VAL A 179 14.68 -1.58 6.28
C VAL A 179 14.69 -3.00 5.69
N ASP A 180 14.63 -4.04 6.53
CA ASP A 180 14.63 -5.44 6.08
C ASP A 180 13.31 -5.82 5.40
N VAL A 181 12.19 -5.17 5.75
CA VAL A 181 10.92 -5.32 5.02
C VAL A 181 11.03 -4.65 3.65
N LEU A 182 11.54 -3.41 3.59
CA LEU A 182 11.70 -2.68 2.33
C LEU A 182 12.70 -3.35 1.37
N LYS A 183 13.72 -4.04 1.91
CA LYS A 183 14.68 -4.87 1.17
C LYS A 183 14.17 -6.28 0.84
N MET A 184 12.95 -6.64 1.25
CA MET A 184 12.38 -7.99 1.08
C MET A 184 13.15 -9.11 1.80
N ILE A 185 14.00 -8.79 2.77
CA ILE A 185 14.72 -9.77 3.60
C ILE A 185 13.76 -10.36 4.65
N LYS A 186 12.99 -9.50 5.31
CA LYS A 186 11.98 -9.89 6.31
C LYS A 186 10.62 -10.05 5.64
N ARG A 187 10.04 -11.25 5.74
CA ARG A 187 8.73 -11.55 5.15
C ARG A 187 7.62 -10.90 5.98
N LEU A 188 6.55 -10.43 5.33
CA LEU A 188 5.42 -9.78 6.01
C LEU A 188 4.69 -10.67 7.03
N LYS A 189 4.72 -12.00 6.85
CA LYS A 189 4.16 -12.96 7.82
C LYS A 189 4.95 -13.05 9.12
N ASP A 190 6.22 -12.63 9.10
CA ASP A 190 7.10 -12.61 10.28
C ASP A 190 7.03 -11.24 11.00
N VAL A 191 6.26 -10.29 10.47
CA VAL A 191 6.02 -8.97 11.08
C VAL A 191 4.70 -9.00 11.84
N LEU A 192 4.72 -8.47 13.06
CA LEU A 192 3.56 -8.39 13.95
C LEU A 192 2.41 -7.58 13.34
N VAL A 193 1.18 -8.00 13.62
CA VAL A 193 -0.03 -7.29 13.16
C VAL A 193 -0.01 -5.82 13.58
N ALA A 194 0.31 -5.51 14.83
CA ALA A 194 0.35 -4.12 15.33
C ALA A 194 1.35 -3.24 14.58
N VAL A 195 2.52 -3.80 14.26
CA VAL A 195 3.58 -3.10 13.52
C VAL A 195 3.15 -2.85 12.08
N LYS A 196 2.48 -3.82 11.43
CA LYS A 196 1.92 -3.61 10.09
C LYS A 196 0.81 -2.55 10.09
N MET A 197 -0.04 -2.54 11.12
CA MET A 197 -1.07 -1.51 11.32
C MET A 197 -0.45 -0.11 11.52
N SER A 198 0.67 -0.01 12.24
CA SER A 198 1.32 1.29 12.49
C SER A 198 1.80 1.96 11.20
N TRP A 199 2.18 1.20 10.17
CA TRP A 199 2.56 1.75 8.86
C TRP A 199 1.42 2.48 8.13
N ALA A 200 0.18 2.21 8.53
CA ALA A 200 -1.02 2.84 8.00
C ALA A 200 -1.59 3.93 8.92
N ALA A 201 -1.00 4.16 10.10
CA ALA A 201 -1.55 5.03 11.13
C ALA A 201 -1.73 6.50 10.71
N ASN A 202 -0.83 7.00 9.85
CA ASN A 202 -0.85 8.37 9.35
C ASN A 202 -1.27 8.44 7.86
N ARG A 203 -1.93 7.39 7.36
CA ARG A 203 -2.38 7.33 5.97
C ARG A 203 -3.87 7.58 5.86
N GLU A 204 -4.25 8.21 4.76
CA GLU A 204 -5.61 8.67 4.48
C GLU A 204 -6.16 8.02 3.20
N THR A 205 -7.46 7.77 3.22
CA THR A 205 -8.22 7.26 2.07
C THR A 205 -9.41 8.17 1.78
N THR A 206 -9.83 8.19 0.52
CA THR A 206 -10.97 9.03 0.11
C THR A 206 -12.31 8.40 0.52
N ARG A 207 -12.43 7.07 0.37
CA ARG A 207 -13.55 6.31 0.89
C ARG A 207 -13.20 5.72 2.25
N PRO A 208 -14.14 5.69 3.21
CA PRO A 208 -13.87 5.13 4.53
C PRO A 208 -13.51 3.64 4.46
N GLU A 209 -14.11 2.87 3.56
CA GLU A 209 -13.84 1.43 3.44
C GLU A 209 -12.42 1.13 2.94
N ASP A 210 -11.86 2.03 2.13
CA ASP A 210 -10.54 1.85 1.53
C ASP A 210 -9.42 1.79 2.59
N ILE A 211 -9.64 2.29 3.81
CA ILE A 211 -8.66 2.15 4.89
C ILE A 211 -8.40 0.68 5.24
N ALA A 212 -9.42 -0.17 5.07
CA ALA A 212 -9.31 -1.61 5.21
C ALA A 212 -8.81 -2.25 3.92
N TYR A 213 -9.41 -1.88 2.79
CA TYR A 213 -9.12 -2.54 1.51
C TYR A 213 -7.69 -2.31 1.02
N CYS A 214 -7.08 -1.17 1.36
CA CYS A 214 -5.68 -0.91 1.03
C CYS A 214 -4.67 -1.79 1.81
N LEU A 215 -5.12 -2.52 2.83
CA LEU A 215 -4.30 -3.37 3.70
C LEU A 215 -4.42 -4.87 3.39
N LEU A 216 -5.34 -5.29 2.53
CA LEU A 216 -5.63 -6.71 2.28
C LEU A 216 -4.38 -7.53 1.95
N GLY A 217 -3.57 -7.07 0.99
CA GLY A 217 -2.35 -7.78 0.62
C GLY A 217 -1.22 -7.73 1.65
N ILE A 218 -1.22 -6.74 2.56
CA ILE A 218 -0.25 -6.66 3.67
C ILE A 218 -0.55 -7.72 4.74
N PHE A 219 -1.83 -8.06 4.89
CA PHE A 219 -2.31 -9.08 5.83
C PHE A 219 -2.60 -10.43 5.18
N ASP A 220 -2.46 -10.54 3.86
CA ASP A 220 -2.76 -11.74 3.07
C ASP A 220 -4.22 -12.18 3.27
N ILE A 221 -5.15 -11.24 3.09
CA ILE A 221 -6.59 -11.41 3.28
C ILE A 221 -7.34 -11.20 1.98
N ASN A 222 -8.32 -12.05 1.72
CA ASN A 222 -9.35 -11.81 0.72
C ASN A 222 -10.70 -11.61 1.40
N MET A 223 -11.44 -10.58 0.99
CA MET A 223 -12.80 -10.33 1.48
C MET A 223 -13.65 -9.59 0.44
N PRO A 224 -15.00 -9.68 0.51
CA PRO A 224 -15.90 -8.93 -0.38
C PRO A 224 -15.82 -7.42 -0.21
N MET A 225 -15.83 -6.68 -1.33
CA MET A 225 -15.82 -5.21 -1.38
C MET A 225 -17.24 -4.65 -1.25
N LEU A 226 -17.64 -4.24 -0.05
CA LEU A 226 -18.97 -3.71 0.26
C LEU A 226 -18.95 -2.20 0.47
N TYR A 227 -18.75 -1.43 -0.60
CA TYR A 227 -18.83 0.02 -0.54
C TYR A 227 -20.21 0.50 -0.05
N GLY A 228 -20.22 1.34 0.97
CA GLY A 228 -21.41 1.76 1.72
C GLY A 228 -21.44 1.22 3.16
N GLU A 229 -20.56 0.29 3.52
CA GLU A 229 -20.46 -0.24 4.89
C GLU A 229 -19.70 0.69 5.86
N GLY A 230 -18.98 1.68 5.34
CA GLY A 230 -18.23 2.65 6.14
C GLY A 230 -17.12 2.00 6.97
N GLU A 231 -16.99 2.41 8.23
CA GLU A 231 -15.94 1.91 9.14
C GLU A 231 -16.06 0.40 9.44
N LYS A 232 -17.21 -0.23 9.16
CA LYS A 232 -17.41 -1.68 9.30
C LYS A 232 -16.40 -2.51 8.48
N ALA A 233 -15.90 -1.96 7.38
CA ALA A 233 -14.86 -2.61 6.58
C ALA A 233 -13.59 -2.88 7.40
N PHE A 234 -13.18 -1.94 8.27
CA PHE A 234 -11.97 -2.09 9.09
C PHE A 234 -12.17 -3.08 10.25
N TYR A 235 -13.38 -3.18 10.80
CA TYR A 235 -13.73 -4.25 11.73
C TYR A 235 -13.64 -5.61 11.06
N ARG A 236 -14.25 -5.78 9.88
CA ARG A 236 -14.17 -7.03 9.12
C ARG A 236 -12.74 -7.42 8.74
N LEU A 237 -11.89 -6.45 8.43
CA LEU A 237 -10.45 -6.72 8.24
C LEU A 237 -9.85 -7.34 9.50
N GLN A 238 -10.07 -6.74 10.68
CA GLN A 238 -9.56 -7.27 11.94
C GLN A 238 -10.14 -8.64 12.28
N GLU A 239 -11.41 -8.91 11.98
CA GLU A 239 -12.03 -10.23 12.13
C GLU A 239 -11.33 -11.29 11.28
N ASN A 240 -11.05 -10.98 10.02
CA ASN A 240 -10.28 -11.86 9.13
C ASN A 240 -8.84 -12.05 9.63
N ILE A 241 -8.21 -11.01 10.17
CA ILE A 241 -6.86 -11.13 10.76
C ILE A 241 -6.88 -12.09 11.95
N VAL A 242 -7.83 -11.97 12.89
CA VAL A 242 -7.92 -12.86 14.06
C VAL A 242 -8.15 -14.31 13.64
N ASN A 243 -9.01 -14.55 12.64
CA ASN A 243 -9.34 -15.89 12.20
C ASN A 243 -8.22 -16.57 11.41
N LEU A 244 -7.29 -15.81 10.82
CA LEU A 244 -6.18 -16.34 10.01
C LEU A 244 -4.83 -16.33 10.75
N HIS A 245 -4.65 -15.44 11.72
CA HIS A 245 -3.37 -15.21 12.38
C HIS A 245 -3.50 -15.28 13.91
N SER A 246 -2.73 -16.18 14.52
CA SER A 246 -2.52 -16.27 15.98
C SER A 246 -1.55 -15.19 16.50
N ASP A 247 -1.81 -13.91 16.18
CA ASP A 247 -1.01 -12.76 16.58
C ASP A 247 -1.79 -11.81 17.51
N THR A 248 -1.55 -11.92 18.81
CA THR A 248 -2.21 -11.13 19.86
C THR A 248 -1.89 -9.64 19.79
N SER A 249 -0.88 -9.22 19.01
CA SER A 249 -0.55 -7.80 18.86
C SER A 249 -1.69 -7.01 18.20
N ILE A 250 -2.66 -7.66 17.55
CA ILE A 250 -3.87 -7.00 17.07
C ILE A 250 -4.64 -6.24 18.19
N PHE A 251 -4.46 -6.60 19.47
CA PHE A 251 -5.05 -5.89 20.61
C PHE A 251 -4.14 -4.81 21.22
N ALA A 252 -2.94 -4.60 20.67
CA ALA A 252 -1.96 -3.64 21.18
C ALA A 252 -2.15 -2.22 20.60
N TRP A 253 -3.41 -1.79 20.50
CA TRP A 253 -3.79 -0.43 20.07
C TRP A 253 -4.12 0.44 21.29
N LEU A 254 -4.01 1.76 21.13
CA LEU A 254 -4.28 2.74 22.18
C LEU A 254 -5.43 3.66 21.77
N ALA A 255 -6.38 3.87 22.69
CA ALA A 255 -7.40 4.90 22.52
C ALA A 255 -6.78 6.31 22.65
N PRO A 256 -7.28 7.31 21.90
CA PRO A 256 -6.89 8.70 22.12
C PRO A 256 -7.16 9.13 23.56
N PHE A 257 -6.20 9.82 24.18
CA PHE A 257 -6.24 10.23 25.59
C PHE A 257 -7.37 11.23 25.90
N ARG A 258 -7.90 11.93 24.88
CA ARG A 258 -9.05 12.84 24.99
C ARG A 258 -10.13 12.45 24.00
N PRO A 259 -11.16 11.67 24.40
CA PRO A 259 -12.34 11.52 23.57
C PRO A 259 -13.02 12.89 23.39
N PRO A 260 -13.46 13.27 22.18
CA PRO A 260 -14.37 14.40 22.06
C PRO A 260 -15.60 14.12 22.93
N LEU A 261 -15.95 15.07 23.80
CA LEU A 261 -17.11 14.98 24.69
C LEU A 261 -18.42 14.97 23.87
N PRO A 262 -19.45 14.18 24.24
CA PRO A 262 -19.54 13.29 25.40
C PRO A 262 -19.31 11.80 25.05
N THR A 263 -18.12 11.31 25.42
CA THR A 263 -17.88 10.10 26.22
C THR A 263 -18.49 8.76 25.79
N GLN A 264 -18.00 8.17 24.71
CA GLN A 264 -17.99 6.71 24.65
C GLN A 264 -16.91 6.19 25.61
N SER A 265 -17.31 5.80 26.83
CA SER A 265 -16.42 5.24 27.87
C SER A 265 -15.98 3.80 27.61
N PHE A 266 -16.80 3.04 26.87
CA PHE A 266 -16.55 1.64 26.55
C PHE A 266 -16.08 1.49 25.11
N ARG A 267 -15.00 0.76 24.91
CA ARG A 267 -14.48 0.42 23.57
C ARG A 267 -14.77 -1.04 23.28
N GLY A 268 -14.96 -1.34 22.00
CA GLY A 268 -14.98 -2.72 21.53
C GLY A 268 -13.59 -3.35 21.60
N LEU A 269 -13.53 -4.63 21.25
CA LEU A 269 -12.29 -5.40 21.18
C LEU A 269 -11.30 -4.84 20.14
N PHE A 270 -11.84 -4.37 19.01
CA PHE A 270 -11.08 -3.93 17.84
C PHE A 270 -10.92 -2.41 17.79
N ALA A 271 -9.83 -1.98 17.16
CA ALA A 271 -9.58 -0.58 16.86
C ALA A 271 -10.58 -0.06 15.81
N THR A 272 -10.91 1.23 15.88
CA THR A 272 -11.73 1.91 14.87
C THR A 272 -10.92 2.41 13.69
N SER A 273 -9.59 2.56 13.85
CA SER A 273 -8.68 3.06 12.82
C SER A 273 -7.24 2.57 13.04
N PRO A 274 -6.42 2.40 11.98
CA PRO A 274 -4.98 2.17 12.10
C PRO A 274 -4.25 3.24 12.93
N GLN A 275 -4.78 4.46 13.04
CA GLN A 275 -4.18 5.54 13.84
C GLN A 275 -3.97 5.13 15.30
N GLN A 276 -4.82 4.26 15.84
CA GLN A 276 -4.69 3.75 17.21
C GLN A 276 -3.49 2.83 17.41
N PHE A 277 -2.84 2.39 16.33
CA PHE A 277 -1.58 1.65 16.33
C PHE A 277 -0.36 2.55 16.05
N ALA A 278 -0.51 3.89 16.04
CA ALA A 278 0.61 4.80 15.72
C ALA A 278 1.85 4.58 16.60
N SER A 279 1.65 4.18 17.87
CA SER A 279 2.74 3.89 18.81
C SER A 279 3.22 2.44 18.75
N SER A 280 2.63 1.57 17.93
CA SER A 280 2.90 0.12 17.95
C SER A 280 4.11 -0.30 17.10
N GLY A 281 4.75 0.62 16.38
CA GLY A 281 5.83 0.31 15.44
C GLY A 281 7.10 -0.28 16.07
N HIS A 282 7.29 -0.12 17.38
CA HIS A 282 8.44 -0.67 18.12
C HIS A 282 8.10 -1.97 18.87
N ILE A 283 6.86 -2.47 18.78
CA ILE A 283 6.47 -3.72 19.44
C ILE A 283 7.25 -4.88 18.82
N SER A 284 7.76 -5.75 19.67
CA SER A 284 8.47 -6.97 19.29
C SER A 284 7.89 -8.17 20.03
N ARG A 285 8.12 -9.37 19.49
CA ARG A 285 7.74 -10.62 20.17
C ARG A 285 8.69 -10.84 21.33
N GLY A 286 8.14 -11.12 22.51
CA GLY A 286 8.92 -11.59 23.66
C GLY A 286 9.54 -12.98 23.39
N VAL A 287 10.61 -13.30 24.11
CA VAL A 287 11.36 -14.58 23.97
C VAL A 287 10.47 -15.80 24.24
N PHE A 288 9.47 -15.66 25.12
CA PHE A 288 8.49 -16.70 25.46
C PHE A 288 7.10 -16.39 24.90
N ALA A 289 7.02 -15.62 23.80
CA ALA A 289 5.73 -15.22 23.23
C ALA A 289 4.97 -16.45 22.73
N MET A 290 3.93 -16.81 23.49
CA MET A 290 2.94 -17.79 23.08
C MET A 290 2.24 -17.36 21.79
N ARG A 291 1.90 -18.35 20.96
CA ARG A 291 0.97 -18.17 19.83
C ARG A 291 -0.33 -18.87 20.20
N PRO A 292 -1.19 -18.24 21.02
CA PRO A 292 -2.44 -18.86 21.37
C PRO A 292 -3.27 -19.07 20.12
N ASP A 293 -3.97 -20.20 20.05
CA ASP A 293 -5.06 -20.31 19.09
C ASP A 293 -6.12 -19.27 19.48
N MET A 294 -6.43 -18.40 18.53
CA MET A 294 -7.39 -17.33 18.70
C MET A 294 -8.58 -17.55 17.77
N GLY A 295 -9.76 -17.18 18.25
CA GLY A 295 -10.97 -17.21 17.42
C GLY A 295 -12.02 -16.26 17.93
N LEU A 296 -12.82 -15.73 17.01
CA LEU A 296 -13.99 -14.96 17.35
C LEU A 296 -15.19 -15.86 17.63
N GLU A 297 -15.88 -15.57 18.72
CA GLU A 297 -17.14 -16.19 19.10
C GLU A 297 -18.22 -15.10 19.23
N ASN A 298 -19.49 -15.49 19.19
CA ASN A 298 -20.62 -14.55 19.30
C ASN A 298 -20.58 -13.66 20.55
N LYS A 299 -19.87 -14.08 21.61
CA LYS A 299 -19.75 -13.36 22.87
C LYS A 299 -18.40 -12.67 23.09
N GLY A 300 -17.43 -12.82 22.17
CA GLY A 300 -16.11 -12.21 22.33
C GLY A 300 -14.99 -12.98 21.65
N ILE A 301 -13.81 -12.98 22.26
CA ILE A 301 -12.64 -13.69 21.77
C ILE A 301 -12.31 -14.88 22.66
N ARG A 302 -12.00 -16.01 22.03
CA ARG A 302 -11.39 -17.16 22.70
C ARG A 302 -9.89 -17.14 22.46
N LEU A 303 -9.12 -17.28 23.53
CA LEU A 303 -7.66 -17.43 23.51
C LEU A 303 -7.30 -18.73 24.24
N ASN A 304 -6.69 -19.67 23.53
CA ASN A 304 -6.13 -20.87 24.16
C ASN A 304 -4.66 -20.62 24.50
N VAL A 305 -4.38 -20.39 25.79
CA VAL A 305 -3.03 -20.12 26.31
C VAL A 305 -2.59 -21.23 27.27
N ASP A 306 -1.30 -21.56 27.24
CA ASP A 306 -0.67 -22.43 28.22
C ASP A 306 -0.15 -21.58 29.37
N ILE A 307 -0.47 -21.99 30.60
CA ILE A 307 -0.01 -21.27 31.78
C ILE A 307 1.29 -21.92 32.27
N TYR A 308 2.40 -21.21 32.13
CA TYR A 308 3.70 -21.65 32.67
C TYR A 308 3.92 -21.05 34.05
N THR A 309 4.24 -21.90 35.03
CA THR A 309 4.70 -21.42 36.34
C THR A 309 6.20 -21.13 36.24
N ILE A 310 6.58 -19.86 36.35
CA ILE A 310 8.00 -19.48 36.44
C ILE A 310 8.42 -19.67 37.91
N PRO A 311 9.39 -20.55 38.24
CA PRO A 311 9.88 -20.71 39.60
C PRO A 311 10.41 -19.37 40.11
N ARG A 312 10.00 -18.97 41.32
CA ARG A 312 10.62 -17.81 41.99
C ARG A 312 12.09 -18.14 42.23
N SER A 313 12.97 -17.26 41.76
CA SER A 313 14.40 -17.26 42.13
C SER A 313 14.56 -16.73 43.55
#